data_AF-A0A497AII4-F1
#
_entry.id   AF-A0A497AII4-F1
#
_cell.length_a   1.000
_cell.length_b   1.000
_cell.length_c   1.000
_cell.angle_alpha   90.00
_cell.angle_beta   90.00
_cell.angle_gamma   90.00
#
_symmetry.space_group_name_H-M   'P 1'
#
loop_
_entity.id
_entity.type
_entity.pdbx_description
1 polymer ?
#
loop_
_entity_poly.entity_id
_entity_poly.type
_entity_poly.pdbx_seq_one_letter_code
_entity_poly.pdbx_strand_id
1 'polypeptide(L)' 'MKEEYVTIHTKEGGVGIGKIDEQGRLIWRAGKWIPVPKEYRDVRDRILRRDVEEIIRDGGKEYKDVLKGLNLPPTYT' A
#
# COMPACT_ATOMS: atom_id res chain seq x y z
N MET A 1 -9.70 -14.60 3.25
CA MET A 1 -9.29 -13.34 3.89
C MET A 1 -9.68 -12.23 2.93
N LYS A 2 -10.56 -11.33 3.34
CA LYS A 2 -10.86 -10.13 2.58
C LYS A 2 -9.65 -9.21 2.64
N GLU A 3 -9.18 -8.77 1.49
CA GLU A 3 -8.08 -7.81 1.36
C GLU A 3 -8.64 -6.56 0.69
N GLU A 4 -8.17 -5.40 1.12
CA GLU A 4 -8.61 -4.12 0.59
C GLU A 4 -7.40 -3.33 0.10
N TYR A 5 -7.49 -2.78 -1.11
CA TYR A 5 -6.50 -1.84 -1.62
C TYR A 5 -6.62 -0.49 -0.92
N VAL A 6 -5.49 0.12 -0.62
CA VAL A 6 -5.40 1.42 0.06
C VAL A 6 -4.39 2.32 -0.64
N THR A 7 -4.63 3.62 -0.62
CA THR A 7 -3.62 4.64 -0.93
C THR A 7 -2.72 4.85 0.30
N ILE A 8 -1.43 5.03 0.07
CA ILE A 8 -0.41 5.25 1.10
C ILE A 8 0.30 6.56 0.81
N HIS A 9 0.30 7.48 1.78
CA HIS A 9 1.21 8.62 1.78
C HIS A 9 2.47 8.25 2.55
N THR A 10 3.64 8.50 1.95
CA THR A 10 4.93 8.33 2.62
C THR A 10 5.37 9.63 3.27
N LYS A 11 6.21 9.52 4.30
CA LYS A 11 6.80 10.69 5.00
C LYS A 11 7.65 11.59 4.10
N GLU A 12 7.98 11.14 2.90
CA GLU A 12 8.74 11.89 1.89
C GLU A 12 7.82 12.56 0.85
N GLY A 13 6.50 12.53 1.06
CA GLY A 13 5.51 13.10 0.14
C GLY A 13 5.15 12.21 -1.05
N GLY A 14 5.52 10.93 -1.03
CA GLY A 14 5.19 9.97 -2.09
C GLY A 14 3.78 9.40 -1.92
N VAL A 15 3.11 9.15 -3.05
CA VAL A 15 1.82 8.43 -3.10
C VAL A 15 2.03 7.03 -3.63
N GLY A 16 1.64 6.02 -2.85
CA GLY A 16 1.78 4.61 -3.18
C GLY A 16 0.49 3.82 -3.00
N ILE A 17 0.52 2.54 -3.36
CA ILE A 17 -0.59 1.61 -3.18
C ILE A 17 -0.18 0.44 -2.28
N GLY A 18 -1.11 0.00 -1.43
CA GLY A 18 -0.94 -1.15 -0.56
C GLY A 18 -2.20 -2.00 -0.45
N LYS A 19 -2.10 -3.06 0.36
CA LYS A 19 -3.23 -3.90 0.75
C LYS A 19 -3.26 -4.09 2.25
N ILE A 20 -4.43 -3.98 2.84
CA ILE A 20 -4.67 -4.31 4.25
C ILE A 20 -5.54 -5.56 4.39
N ASP A 21 -5.33 -6.32 5.46
CA ASP A 21 -6.24 -7.42 5.84
C ASP A 21 -7.41 -6.92 6.70
N GLU A 22 -8.31 -7.83 7.06
CA GLU A 22 -9.49 -7.58 7.90
C GLU A 22 -9.16 -7.01 9.28
N GLN A 23 -7.93 -7.20 9.77
CA GLN A 23 -7.46 -6.68 11.05
C GLN A 23 -6.78 -5.30 10.89
N GLY A 24 -6.77 -4.75 9.68
CA GLY A 24 -6.14 -3.46 9.37
C GLY A 24 -4.62 -3.53 9.20
N ARG A 25 -4.03 -4.73 9.14
CA ARG A 25 -2.58 -4.88 8.96
C ARG A 25 -2.22 -4.70 7.50
N LEU A 26 -1.18 -3.93 7.23
CA LEU A 26 -0.58 -3.80 5.91
C LEU A 26 0.13 -5.12 5.57
N ILE A 27 -0.34 -5.79 4.52
CA ILE A 27 0.12 -7.12 4.12
C ILE A 27 0.96 -7.09 2.85
N TRP A 28 0.85 -6.01 2.07
CA TRP A 28 1.59 -5.77 0.83
C TRP A 28 1.64 -4.27 0.54
N ARG A 29 2.73 -3.83 -0.11
CA ARG A 29 2.91 -2.47 -0.63
C ARG A 29 3.69 -2.54 -1.93
N ALA A 30 3.32 -1.70 -2.91
CA ALA A 30 4.08 -1.58 -4.15
C ALA A 30 5.56 -1.25 -3.86
N GLY A 31 6.48 -1.98 -4.49
CA GLY A 31 7.92 -1.84 -4.27
C GLY A 31 8.47 -2.54 -3.01
N LYS A 32 7.63 -3.16 -2.16
CA LYS A 32 8.07 -3.92 -0.97
C LYS A 32 7.24 -5.19 -0.77
N TRP A 33 7.82 -6.35 -1.06
CA TRP A 33 7.23 -7.64 -0.71
C TRP A 33 8.04 -8.31 0.41
N ILE A 34 7.35 -8.66 1.51
CA ILE A 34 7.97 -9.26 2.69
C ILE A 34 7.18 -10.53 3.04
N PRO A 35 7.61 -11.71 2.56
CA PRO A 35 7.00 -12.97 2.94
C PRO A 35 7.35 -13.28 4.40
N VAL A 36 6.33 -13.53 5.22
CA VAL A 36 6.51 -13.93 6.62
C VAL A 36 5.54 -15.06 6.98
N PRO A 37 5.94 -15.98 7.87
CA PRO A 37 5.02 -16.91 8.52
C PRO A 37 3.87 -16.21 9.26
N LYS A 38 2.81 -16.96 9.61
CA LYS A 38 1.56 -16.40 10.18
C LYS A 38 1.82 -15.71 11.53
N GLU A 39 2.70 -16.26 12.33
CA GLU A 39 3.16 -15.76 13.63
C GLU A 39 3.91 -14.41 13.53
N TYR A 40 4.38 -14.03 12.35
CA TYR A 40 5.15 -12.80 12.11
C TYR A 40 4.37 -11.74 11.31
N ARG A 41 3.05 -11.89 11.14
CA ARG A 41 2.22 -10.94 10.38
C ARG A 41 2.30 -9.50 10.92
N ASP A 42 2.40 -9.35 12.24
CA ASP A 42 2.49 -8.04 12.89
C ASP A 42 3.90 -7.44 12.80
N VAL A 43 4.93 -8.28 12.60
CA VAL A 43 6.28 -7.82 12.25
C VAL A 43 6.29 -7.27 10.82
N ARG A 44 5.70 -7.99 9.86
CA ARG A 44 5.54 -7.50 8.48
C ARG A 44 4.81 -6.18 8.44
N ASP A 45 3.69 -6.06 9.15
CA ASP A 45 2.92 -4.80 9.22
C ASP A 45 3.81 -3.62 9.65
N ARG A 46 4.55 -3.79 10.75
CA ARG A 46 5.49 -2.78 11.25
C ARG A 46 6.56 -2.41 10.23
N ILE A 47 7.12 -3.38 9.52
CA ILE A 47 8.16 -3.11 8.49
C ILE A 47 7.56 -2.35 7.31
N LEU A 48 6.40 -2.77 6.80
CA LEU A 48 5.76 -2.13 5.66
C LEU A 48 5.30 -0.70 5.97
N ARG A 49 4.97 -0.42 7.23
CA ARG A 49 4.55 0.90 7.74
C ARG A 49 5.68 1.84 8.14
N ARG A 50 6.95 1.42 8.07
CA ARG A 50 8.09 2.19 8.62
C ARG A 50 8.18 3.64 8.12
N ASP A 51 7.95 3.83 6.83
CA ASP A 51 8.00 5.12 6.12
C ASP A 51 6.61 5.65 5.72
N VAL A 52 5.54 5.05 6.24
CA VAL A 52 4.16 5.49 6.00
C VAL A 52 3.83 6.65 6.92
N GLU A 53 3.25 7.69 6.35
CA GLU A 53 2.65 8.83 7.06
C GLU A 53 1.15 8.59 7.25
N GLU A 54 0.44 8.23 6.18
CA GLU A 54 -1.02 8.03 6.20
C GLU A 54 -1.43 6.83 5.33
N ILE A 55 -2.52 6.16 5.72
CA ILE A 55 -3.19 5.11 4.94
C ILE A 55 -4.64 5.51 4.73
N ILE A 56 -5.04 5.63 3.48
CA ILE A 56 -6.40 6.00 3.07
C ILE A 56 -7.13 4.77 2.53
N ARG A 57 -8.29 4.45 3.10
CA ARG A 57 -9.15 3.32 2.68
C ARG A 57 -10.08 3.72 1.55
N ASP A 58 -9.50 3.97 0.38
CA ASP A 58 -10.19 4.46 -0.82
C ASP A 58 -10.20 3.45 -1.99
N GLY A 59 -9.77 2.21 -1.77
CA GLY A 59 -9.60 1.23 -2.84
C GLY A 59 -8.38 1.50 -3.75
N GLY A 60 -7.43 2.34 -3.32
CA GLY A 60 -6.29 2.79 -4.12
C GLY A 60 -6.69 3.78 -5.21
N LYS A 61 -7.79 4.52 -5.01
CA LYS A 61 -8.35 5.44 -6.00
C LYS A 61 -7.41 6.62 -6.24
N GLU A 62 -6.98 7.29 -5.18
CA GLU A 62 -6.09 8.45 -5.28
C GLU A 62 -4.76 8.08 -5.96
N TYR A 63 -4.15 6.95 -5.59
CA TYR A 63 -2.97 6.44 -6.30
C TYR A 63 -3.20 6.29 -7.82
N LYS A 64 -4.34 5.73 -8.23
CA LYS A 64 -4.68 5.56 -9.65
C LYS A 64 -4.91 6.90 -10.35
N ASP A 65 -5.51 7.87 -9.66
CA ASP A 65 -5.73 9.20 -10.20
C ASP A 65 -4.40 9.95 -10.38
N VAL A 66 -3.44 9.79 -9.45
CA VAL A 66 -2.06 10.27 -9.60
C VAL A 66 -1.39 9.63 -10.82
N LEU A 67 -1.47 8.31 -10.99
CA LEU A 67 -0.88 7.63 -12.15
C LEU A 67 -1.43 8.13 -13.49
N LYS A 68 -2.75 8.38 -13.58
CA LYS A 68 -3.38 8.96 -14.77
C LYS A 68 -2.87 10.38 -15.04
N GLY A 69 -2.72 11.19 -14.00
CA GLY A 69 -2.20 12.56 -14.10
C GLY A 69 -0.75 12.62 -14.62
N LEU A 70 0.03 11.57 -14.41
CA LEU A 70 1.41 11.45 -14.91
C LEU A 70 1.50 11.12 -16.41
N ASN A 71 0.37 10.88 -17.09
CA ASN A 71 0.29 10.55 -18.52
C ASN A 71 1.26 9.44 -18.94
N LEU A 72 1.39 8.42 -18.08
CA LEU A 72 2.29 7.29 -18.31
C LEU A 72 1.80 6.42 -19.49
N PRO A 73 2.71 5.68 -20.15
CA PRO A 73 2.31 4.74 -21.19
C PRO A 73 1.27 3.73 -20.70
N PRO A 74 0.41 3.17 -21.57
CA PRO A 74 -0.68 2.26 -21.20
C PRO A 74 -0.24 1.00 -20.46
N THR A 75 1.05 0.64 -20.53
CA THR A 75 1.64 -0.47 -19.78
C THR A 75 1.66 -0.24 -18.26
N TYR A 76 1.36 0.98 -17.79
CA TYR A 76 1.41 1.39 -16.39
C TYR A 76 0.04 1.79 -15.79
N THR A 77 -1.03 1.80 -16.59
CA THR A 77 -2.41 2.17 -16.19
C THR A 77 -3.37 1.00 -16.34
#